data_AF-A0A1Y2PER2-F1
#
_entry.id   AF-A0A1Y2PER2-F1
#
_cell.length_a   1.000
_cell.length_b   1.000
_cell.length_c   1.000
_cell.angle_alpha   90.00
_cell.angle_beta   90.00
_cell.angle_gamma   90.00
#
_symmetry.space_group_name_H-M   'P 1'
#
loop_
_entity.id
_entity.type
_entity.pdbx_description
1 polymer ?
#
loop_
_entity_poly.entity_id
_entity_poly.type
_entity_poly.pdbx_seq_one_letter_code
_entity_poly.pdbx_strand_id
1 'polypeptide(L)'
;MKRLLFIILLTLTTSVFSQKSINNYKYVIVPTKFDFLKSTDQYKTSSLTKFLFNKHGFKAFLANEKLPKDLAENRCLAIIADVKSNSGMFTTKNFIELKDCSNNILFTSIEGKSKIKEYKRAYHEAIKRAFKSVQKLNYKYLPEIKENVDVMTNAPAIVKTPEVVVGSKPVEVKKTENVLYAQPITNGFQLVNTKPEVVFQVLKTNLKDVFVIKDKNGVIYKSGSSWIAEYNLEGAKKTETYQIKF
;
A
#
# COMPACT_ATOMS: atom_id res chain seq x y z
N MET A 1 29.33 -36.59 10.53
CA MET A 1 28.27 -36.32 9.54
C MET A 1 26.97 -35.76 10.15
N LYS A 2 26.49 -36.24 11.31
CA LYS A 2 25.30 -35.66 11.97
C LYS A 2 25.42 -34.18 12.39
N ARG A 3 26.61 -33.72 12.84
CA ARG A 3 26.84 -32.31 13.22
C ARG A 3 26.88 -31.32 12.04
N LEU A 4 27.26 -31.78 10.84
CA LEU A 4 27.25 -30.95 9.62
C LEU A 4 25.84 -30.74 9.06
N LEU A 5 24.95 -31.72 9.25
CA LEU A 5 23.54 -31.66 8.85
C LEU A 5 22.75 -30.61 9.64
N PHE A 6 23.13 -30.34 10.89
CA PHE A 6 22.51 -29.28 11.71
C PHE A 6 22.95 -27.88 11.32
N ILE A 7 24.15 -27.71 10.74
CA ILE A 7 24.68 -26.39 10.34
C ILE A 7 24.03 -25.92 9.03
N ILE A 8 23.70 -26.84 8.12
CA ILE A 8 22.99 -26.54 6.86
C ILE A 8 21.51 -26.19 7.10
N LEU A 9 20.91 -26.67 8.19
CA LEU A 9 19.53 -26.36 8.54
C LEU A 9 19.36 -24.97 9.18
N LEU A 10 20.46 -24.39 9.72
CA LEU A 10 20.42 -23.10 10.43
C LEU A 10 20.50 -21.90 9.47
N THR A 11 21.08 -22.05 8.27
CA THR A 11 21.27 -20.96 7.31
C THR A 11 20.04 -20.65 6.45
N LEU A 12 18.92 -21.36 6.62
CA LEU A 12 17.67 -21.12 5.89
C LEU A 12 16.74 -20.06 6.51
N THR A 13 17.11 -19.44 7.64
CA THR A 13 16.17 -18.64 8.45
C THR A 13 16.31 -17.12 8.37
N THR A 14 17.23 -16.55 7.58
CA THR A 14 17.42 -15.09 7.56
C THR A 14 17.23 -14.49 6.17
N SER A 15 15.97 -14.34 5.75
CA SER A 15 15.57 -13.40 4.68
C SER A 15 14.08 -13.04 4.79
N VAL A 16 13.63 -12.52 5.92
CA VAL A 16 12.33 -11.82 5.99
C VAL A 16 12.55 -10.36 5.60
N PHE A 17 12.85 -10.11 4.32
CA PHE A 17 12.68 -8.77 3.78
C PHE A 17 11.16 -8.55 3.64
N SER A 18 10.63 -7.56 4.35
CA SER A 18 9.26 -7.09 4.16
C SER A 18 9.09 -6.70 2.69
N GLN A 19 8.46 -7.55 1.89
CA GLN A 19 8.23 -7.32 0.47
C GLN A 19 7.20 -6.19 0.34
N LYS A 20 7.66 -5.00 -0.05
CA LYS A 20 6.76 -3.90 -0.38
C LYS A 20 5.90 -4.28 -1.57
N SER A 21 4.59 -4.30 -1.36
CA SER A 21 3.63 -4.57 -2.43
C SER A 21 3.45 -3.32 -3.29
N ILE A 22 3.12 -3.50 -4.57
CA ILE A 22 2.86 -2.42 -5.54
C ILE A 22 1.74 -1.49 -5.03
N ASN A 23 0.77 -2.05 -4.31
CA ASN A 23 -0.36 -1.31 -3.72
C ASN A 23 0.06 -0.28 -2.67
N ASN A 24 1.28 -0.39 -2.14
CA ASN A 24 1.80 0.48 -1.08
C ASN A 24 2.25 1.84 -1.61
N TYR A 25 2.42 1.98 -2.92
CA TYR A 25 2.85 3.20 -3.57
C TYR A 25 1.66 4.02 -4.01
N LYS A 26 1.67 5.31 -3.65
CA LYS A 26 0.57 6.25 -3.90
C LYS A 26 0.58 6.79 -5.33
N TYR A 27 1.77 6.86 -5.91
CA TYR A 27 2.01 7.53 -7.18
C TYR A 27 2.81 6.65 -8.14
N VAL A 28 2.75 7.01 -9.43
CA VAL A 28 3.58 6.42 -10.47
C VAL A 28 4.35 7.54 -11.17
N ILE A 29 5.65 7.41 -11.27
CA ILE A 29 6.50 8.31 -12.06
C ILE A 29 6.85 7.61 -13.36
N VAL A 30 6.54 8.25 -14.47
CA VAL A 30 6.89 7.79 -15.81
C VAL A 30 8.07 8.63 -16.31
N PRO A 31 9.21 8.02 -16.69
CA PRO A 31 10.31 8.72 -17.34
C PRO A 31 9.83 9.49 -18.57
N THR A 32 10.35 10.70 -18.77
CA THR A 32 10.02 11.51 -19.94
C THR A 32 10.62 10.93 -21.22
N LYS A 33 11.72 10.19 -21.09
CA LYS A 33 12.39 9.45 -22.17
C LYS A 33 12.73 8.04 -21.67
N PHE A 34 12.47 7.04 -22.49
CA PHE A 34 12.90 5.66 -22.25
C PHE A 34 14.25 5.40 -22.93
N ASP A 35 15.06 4.50 -22.37
CA ASP A 35 16.44 4.24 -22.82
C ASP A 35 16.57 3.85 -24.29
N PHE A 36 15.56 3.16 -24.83
CA PHE A 36 15.54 2.71 -26.22
C PHE A 36 15.14 3.79 -27.23
N LEU A 37 14.80 5.00 -26.77
CA LEU A 37 14.37 6.12 -27.61
C LEU A 37 15.43 7.23 -27.66
N LYS A 38 15.48 7.93 -28.80
CA LYS A 38 16.47 8.97 -29.07
C LYS A 38 16.06 10.32 -28.48
N SER A 39 14.77 10.63 -28.50
CA SER A 39 14.24 11.92 -28.03
C SER A 39 13.16 11.76 -26.95
N THR A 40 12.94 12.84 -26.20
CA THR A 40 11.91 12.93 -25.16
C THR A 40 10.53 12.66 -25.73
N ASP A 41 9.78 11.79 -25.06
CA ASP A 41 8.43 11.33 -25.43
C ASP A 41 8.32 10.97 -26.93
N GLN A 42 9.39 10.42 -27.50
CA GLN A 42 9.40 10.01 -28.91
C GLN A 42 8.25 9.03 -29.15
N TYR A 43 7.52 9.24 -30.25
CA TYR A 43 6.30 8.48 -30.56
C TYR A 43 5.18 8.58 -29.50
N LYS A 44 5.24 9.55 -28.58
CA LYS A 44 4.29 9.71 -27.46
C LYS A 44 4.25 8.50 -26.52
N THR A 45 5.36 7.79 -26.35
CA THR A 45 5.41 6.58 -25.52
C THR A 45 5.23 6.89 -24.03
N SER A 46 5.88 7.94 -23.53
CA SER A 46 5.84 8.32 -22.12
C SER A 46 4.46 8.87 -21.77
N SER A 47 3.91 9.72 -22.65
CA SER A 47 2.54 10.22 -22.55
C SER A 47 1.51 9.09 -22.58
N LEU A 48 1.67 8.10 -23.47
CA LEU A 48 0.79 6.93 -23.52
C LEU A 48 0.87 6.10 -22.24
N THR A 49 2.08 5.84 -21.74
CA THR A 49 2.27 5.07 -20.50
C THR A 49 1.60 5.77 -19.32
N LYS A 50 1.84 7.08 -19.13
CA LYS A 50 1.14 7.89 -18.12
C LYS A 50 -0.37 7.79 -18.25
N PHE A 51 -0.90 7.95 -19.47
CA PHE A 51 -2.33 7.85 -19.74
C PHE A 51 -2.90 6.49 -19.34
N LEU A 52 -2.20 5.40 -19.66
CA LEU A 52 -2.65 4.05 -19.31
C LEU A 52 -2.70 3.85 -17.79
N PHE A 53 -1.68 4.29 -17.04
CA PHE A 53 -1.72 4.23 -15.58
C PHE A 53 -2.88 5.03 -15.00
N ASN A 54 -3.07 6.28 -15.43
CA ASN A 54 -4.17 7.13 -14.98
C ASN A 54 -5.54 6.52 -15.28
N LYS A 55 -5.70 5.91 -16.47
CA LYS A 55 -6.93 5.23 -16.87
C LYS A 55 -7.28 4.05 -15.95
N HIS A 56 -6.30 3.42 -15.32
CA HIS A 56 -6.46 2.24 -14.48
C HIS A 56 -6.30 2.52 -12.98
N GLY A 57 -6.56 3.76 -12.56
CA GLY A 57 -6.70 4.11 -11.13
C GLY A 57 -5.40 4.51 -10.42
N PHE A 58 -4.27 4.52 -11.13
CA PHE A 58 -3.02 5.06 -10.59
C PHE A 58 -2.98 6.59 -10.74
N LYS A 59 -2.22 7.26 -9.87
CA LYS A 59 -1.89 8.68 -10.03
C LYS A 59 -0.50 8.82 -10.66
N ALA A 60 -0.47 8.91 -11.99
CA ALA A 60 0.76 8.92 -12.77
C ALA A 60 1.15 10.32 -13.27
N PHE A 61 2.44 10.64 -13.09
CA PHE A 61 3.07 11.89 -13.50
C PHE A 61 4.27 11.62 -14.40
N LEU A 62 4.56 12.53 -15.33
CA LEU A 62 5.84 12.51 -16.03
C LEU A 62 6.93 13.09 -15.12
N ALA A 63 8.17 12.61 -15.27
CA ALA A 63 9.28 13.03 -14.41
C ALA A 63 9.61 14.54 -14.47
N ASN A 64 9.19 15.27 -15.51
CA ASN A 64 9.37 16.71 -15.66
C ASN A 64 8.13 17.55 -15.28
N GLU A 65 7.03 16.92 -14.87
CA GLU A 65 5.83 17.64 -14.46
C GLU A 65 5.93 18.15 -13.03
N LYS A 66 5.09 19.11 -12.68
CA LYS A 66 4.97 19.59 -11.29
C LYS A 66 4.39 18.45 -10.43
N LEU A 67 5.23 17.90 -9.56
CA LEU A 67 4.85 16.84 -8.64
C LEU A 67 4.09 17.42 -7.42
N PRO A 68 3.13 16.68 -6.85
CA PRO A 68 2.54 17.01 -5.56
C PRO A 68 3.61 17.21 -4.46
N LYS A 69 3.34 18.07 -3.49
CA LYS A 69 4.31 18.42 -2.43
C LYS A 69 4.84 17.19 -1.68
N ASP A 70 3.95 16.25 -1.33
CA ASP A 70 4.31 15.01 -0.65
C ASP A 70 5.25 14.12 -1.48
N LEU A 71 5.05 14.06 -2.80
CA LEU A 71 5.92 13.30 -3.70
C LEU A 71 7.25 14.00 -3.98
N ALA A 72 7.24 15.34 -4.01
CA ALA A 72 8.46 16.13 -4.19
C ALA A 72 9.38 16.01 -2.96
N GLU A 73 8.80 15.99 -1.76
CA GLU A 73 9.51 15.77 -0.49
C GLU A 73 9.96 14.31 -0.33
N ASN A 74 9.14 13.35 -0.77
CA ASN A 74 9.47 11.93 -0.68
C ASN A 74 9.18 11.18 -1.99
N ARG A 75 10.23 11.03 -2.82
CA ARG A 75 10.15 10.29 -4.09
C ARG A 75 9.83 8.80 -3.93
N CYS A 76 10.10 8.21 -2.76
CA CYS A 76 9.80 6.81 -2.48
C CYS A 76 8.31 6.51 -2.29
N LEU A 77 7.44 7.52 -2.30
CA LEU A 77 5.99 7.34 -2.37
C LEU A 77 5.51 6.90 -3.76
N ALA A 78 6.37 7.00 -4.77
CA ALA A 78 6.08 6.57 -6.13
C ALA A 78 6.85 5.30 -6.53
N ILE A 79 6.22 4.49 -7.37
CA ILE A 79 6.91 3.54 -8.24
C ILE A 79 7.34 4.23 -9.53
N ILE A 80 8.47 3.83 -10.08
CA ILE A 80 8.93 4.24 -11.39
C ILE A 80 8.42 3.23 -12.41
N ALA A 81 7.61 3.67 -13.37
CA ALA A 81 7.12 2.83 -14.46
C ALA A 81 7.99 3.03 -15.70
N ASP A 82 8.94 2.13 -15.89
CA ASP A 82 9.91 2.17 -16.97
C ASP A 82 9.50 1.20 -18.09
N VAL A 83 9.60 1.65 -19.34
CA VAL A 83 9.32 0.81 -20.50
C VAL A 83 10.64 0.35 -21.08
N LYS A 84 10.82 -0.96 -21.16
CA LYS A 84 11.98 -1.58 -21.81
C LYS A 84 11.62 -2.11 -23.18
N SER A 85 12.63 -2.29 -24.01
CA SER A 85 12.50 -2.83 -25.36
C SER A 85 13.25 -4.14 -25.48
N ASN A 86 12.60 -5.14 -26.07
CA ASN A 86 13.23 -6.37 -26.54
C ASN A 86 12.96 -6.53 -28.06
N SER A 87 12.96 -5.40 -28.75
CA SER A 87 12.63 -5.33 -30.18
C SER A 87 13.70 -6.01 -31.03
N GLY A 88 13.26 -6.65 -32.11
CA GLY A 88 14.13 -7.22 -33.14
C GLY A 88 13.95 -6.50 -34.48
N MET A 89 14.66 -6.96 -35.52
CA MET A 89 14.72 -6.30 -36.83
C MET A 89 13.34 -6.02 -37.47
N PHE A 90 12.37 -6.91 -37.27
CA PHE A 90 11.04 -6.81 -37.90
C PHE A 90 9.88 -6.73 -36.90
N THR A 91 10.18 -6.62 -35.60
CA THR A 91 9.15 -6.66 -34.55
C THR A 91 9.50 -5.72 -33.42
N THR A 92 8.58 -4.81 -33.12
CA THR A 92 8.66 -3.98 -31.92
C THR A 92 8.16 -4.80 -30.74
N LYS A 93 8.97 -4.95 -29.70
CA LYS A 93 8.58 -5.61 -28.46
C LYS A 93 8.90 -4.71 -27.28
N ASN A 94 7.91 -4.51 -26.42
CA ASN A 94 8.06 -3.73 -25.20
C ASN A 94 7.49 -4.47 -24.00
N PHE A 95 8.08 -4.21 -22.84
CA PHE A 95 7.56 -4.63 -21.54
C PHE A 95 7.76 -3.50 -20.54
N ILE A 96 7.02 -3.54 -19.44
CA ILE A 96 6.96 -2.50 -18.42
C ILE A 96 7.54 -3.07 -17.14
N GLU A 97 8.51 -2.38 -16.58
CA GLU A 97 9.08 -2.66 -15.26
C GLU A 97 8.59 -1.60 -14.27
N LEU A 98 8.03 -2.06 -13.16
CA LEU A 98 7.71 -1.21 -12.02
C LEU A 98 8.86 -1.32 -11.03
N LYS A 99 9.51 -0.20 -10.74
CA LYS A 99 10.66 -0.13 -9.84
C LYS A 99 10.32 0.69 -8.61
N ASP A 100 10.93 0.36 -7.48
CA ASP A 100 10.93 1.25 -6.32
C ASP A 100 11.91 2.42 -6.52
N CYS A 101 12.01 3.31 -5.52
CA CYS A 101 12.96 4.42 -5.55
C CYS A 101 14.43 4.00 -5.45
N SER A 102 14.70 2.75 -5.08
CA SER A 102 16.02 2.13 -5.02
C SER A 102 16.36 1.36 -6.30
N ASN A 103 15.54 1.47 -7.34
CA ASN A 103 15.63 0.76 -8.62
C ASN A 103 15.44 -0.77 -8.54
N ASN A 104 14.88 -1.31 -7.45
CA ASN A 104 14.51 -2.71 -7.38
C ASN A 104 13.25 -2.98 -8.20
N ILE A 105 13.25 -4.05 -8.99
CA ILE A 105 12.11 -4.43 -9.83
C ILE A 105 11.06 -5.11 -8.96
N LEU A 106 9.91 -4.45 -8.78
CA LEU A 106 8.75 -4.96 -8.06
C LEU A 106 7.84 -5.81 -8.95
N PHE A 107 7.80 -5.48 -10.24
CA PHE A 107 6.95 -6.18 -11.21
C PHE A 107 7.47 -6.00 -12.64
N THR A 108 7.37 -7.07 -13.42
CA THR A 108 7.65 -7.06 -14.85
C THR A 108 6.41 -7.53 -15.59
N SER A 109 5.98 -6.74 -16.56
CA SER A 109 4.82 -7.06 -17.40
C SER A 109 5.14 -8.18 -18.38
N ILE A 110 4.10 -8.77 -18.96
CA ILE A 110 4.26 -9.57 -20.18
C ILE A 110 4.84 -8.71 -21.31
N GLU A 111 5.53 -9.37 -22.26
CA GLU A 111 5.96 -8.70 -23.48
C GLU A 111 4.77 -8.43 -24.41
N GLY A 112 4.59 -7.16 -24.76
CA GLY A 112 3.73 -6.76 -25.87
C GLY A 112 4.52 -6.70 -27.17
N LYS A 113 3.99 -7.33 -28.22
CA LYS A 113 4.64 -7.41 -29.53
C LYS A 113 3.80 -6.68 -30.57
N SER A 114 4.42 -5.99 -31.52
CA SER A 114 3.79 -5.42 -32.71
C SER A 114 4.61 -5.75 -33.96
N LYS A 115 3.91 -6.00 -35.06
CA LYS A 115 4.47 -6.23 -36.41
C LYS A 115 4.17 -5.06 -37.36
N ILE A 116 3.60 -3.96 -36.85
CA ILE A 116 3.29 -2.78 -37.66
C ILE A 116 4.62 -2.09 -38.04
N LYS A 117 4.76 -1.72 -39.30
CA LYS A 117 5.98 -1.05 -39.80
C LYS A 117 6.09 0.41 -39.36
N GLU A 118 4.97 1.10 -39.16
CA GLU A 118 4.94 2.48 -38.67
C GLU A 118 5.26 2.50 -37.17
N TYR A 119 6.41 3.08 -36.81
CA TYR A 119 6.99 3.01 -35.47
C TYR A 119 6.04 3.49 -34.37
N LYS A 120 5.31 4.60 -34.57
CA LYS A 120 4.44 5.15 -33.54
C LYS A 120 3.31 4.19 -33.19
N ARG A 121 2.61 3.67 -34.21
CA ARG A 121 1.59 2.63 -34.05
C ARG A 121 2.18 1.36 -33.45
N ALA A 122 3.38 0.97 -33.88
CA ALA A 122 4.03 -0.23 -33.38
C ALA A 122 4.31 -0.16 -31.86
N TYR A 123 4.92 0.94 -31.40
CA TYR A 123 5.16 1.17 -29.98
C TYR A 123 3.85 1.29 -29.19
N HIS A 124 2.85 1.98 -29.73
CA HIS A 124 1.55 2.12 -29.06
C HIS A 124 0.87 0.76 -28.85
N GLU A 125 0.88 -0.08 -29.88
CA GLU A 125 0.30 -1.42 -29.81
C GLU A 125 1.09 -2.31 -28.84
N ALA A 126 2.42 -2.31 -28.92
CA ALA A 126 3.29 -3.09 -28.03
C ALA A 126 3.08 -2.68 -26.56
N ILE A 127 3.13 -1.38 -26.24
CA ILE A 127 2.94 -0.88 -24.88
C ILE A 127 1.55 -1.23 -24.35
N LYS A 128 0.48 -1.04 -25.14
CA LYS A 128 -0.89 -1.41 -24.74
C LYS A 128 -1.03 -2.91 -24.45
N ARG A 129 -0.36 -3.77 -25.24
CA ARG A 129 -0.36 -5.22 -25.03
C ARG A 129 0.39 -5.60 -23.76
N ALA A 130 1.55 -5.02 -23.50
CA ALA A 130 2.31 -5.22 -22.28
C ALA A 130 1.50 -4.82 -21.03
N PHE A 131 0.83 -3.66 -21.12
CA PHE A 131 0.04 -3.08 -20.04
C PHE A 131 -1.16 -3.96 -19.60
N LYS A 132 -1.63 -4.90 -20.43
CA LYS A 132 -2.70 -5.84 -20.04
C LYS A 132 -2.37 -6.63 -18.77
N SER A 133 -1.10 -6.94 -18.54
CA SER A 133 -0.69 -7.63 -17.31
C SER A 133 -0.67 -6.71 -16.09
N VAL A 134 -0.34 -5.42 -16.28
CA VAL A 134 -0.45 -4.37 -15.25
C VAL A 134 -1.91 -4.16 -14.85
N GLN A 135 -2.83 -4.17 -15.81
CA GLN A 135 -4.28 -4.04 -15.54
C GLN A 135 -4.79 -5.15 -14.61
N LYS A 136 -4.28 -6.38 -14.77
CA LYS A 136 -4.68 -7.54 -13.97
C LYS A 136 -4.25 -7.44 -12.50
N LEU A 137 -3.34 -6.52 -12.16
CA LEU A 137 -2.95 -6.27 -10.78
C LEU A 137 -4.09 -5.67 -9.93
N ASN A 138 -5.13 -5.11 -10.56
CA ASN A 138 -6.28 -4.50 -9.88
C ASN A 138 -5.86 -3.57 -8.73
N TYR A 139 -4.93 -2.65 -9.05
CA TYR A 139 -4.33 -1.75 -8.08
C TYR A 139 -5.38 -0.99 -7.26
N LYS A 140 -5.19 -1.04 -5.95
CA LYS A 140 -5.89 -0.20 -4.96
C LYS A 140 -4.85 0.26 -3.97
N TYR A 141 -4.72 1.57 -3.82
CA TYR A 141 -3.76 2.15 -2.90
C TYR A 141 -4.04 1.74 -1.45
N LEU A 142 -3.02 1.20 -0.77
CA LEU A 142 -3.03 0.84 0.65
C LEU A 142 -1.82 1.52 1.31
N PRO A 143 -1.99 2.53 2.18
CA PRO A 143 -0.85 3.23 2.78
C PRO A 143 -0.02 2.31 3.70
N GLU A 144 1.31 2.35 3.56
CA GLU A 144 2.25 1.73 4.51
C GLU A 144 2.20 2.47 5.86
N ILE A 145 1.76 1.77 6.90
CA ILE A 145 1.82 2.27 8.28
C ILE A 145 3.26 2.10 8.75
N LYS A 146 4.06 3.17 8.71
CA LYS A 146 5.38 3.17 9.34
C LYS A 146 5.19 3.32 10.84
N GLU A 147 5.37 2.23 11.59
CA GLU A 147 5.62 2.31 13.02
C GLU A 147 6.98 2.98 13.22
N ASN A 148 7.00 4.28 13.51
CA ASN A 148 8.14 4.88 14.20
C ASN A 148 8.09 4.36 15.64
N VAL A 149 8.74 3.23 15.86
CA VAL A 149 9.13 2.80 17.21
C VAL A 149 10.31 3.67 17.59
N ASP A 150 10.02 4.80 18.23
CA ASP A 150 11.04 5.55 18.95
C ASP A 150 11.39 4.71 20.19
N VAL A 151 12.50 3.98 20.08
CA VAL A 151 13.07 3.21 21.18
C VAL A 151 13.73 4.22 22.13
N MET A 152 12.99 4.66 23.14
CA MET A 152 13.60 5.13 24.38
C MET A 152 13.51 4.03 25.44
N THR A 153 14.56 3.21 25.45
CA THR A 153 15.02 2.52 26.64
C THR A 153 15.45 3.57 27.66
N ASN A 154 14.72 3.69 28.77
CA ASN A 154 15.26 3.65 30.14
C ASN A 154 14.12 3.92 31.13
N ALA A 155 13.73 2.86 31.83
CA ALA A 155 13.08 2.99 33.13
C ALA A 155 14.06 3.66 34.11
N PRO A 156 13.56 4.50 35.03
CA PRO A 156 13.38 4.00 36.38
C PRO A 156 12.02 4.32 37.00
N ALA A 157 11.75 3.57 38.06
CA ALA A 157 10.53 3.40 38.80
C ALA A 157 9.99 4.65 39.54
N ILE A 158 8.64 4.73 39.58
CA ILE A 158 7.75 5.06 40.71
C ILE A 158 8.06 6.35 41.52
N VAL A 159 7.11 7.29 41.59
CA VAL A 159 6.39 7.73 42.82
C VAL A 159 5.38 8.86 42.46
N LYS A 160 4.27 8.83 43.21
CA LYS A 160 3.00 9.57 43.17
C LYS A 160 3.09 11.13 43.25
N THR A 161 2.13 11.78 42.54
CA THR A 161 1.33 13.02 42.76
C THR A 161 1.61 13.96 43.96
N PRO A 162 1.16 15.27 44.00
CA PRO A 162 0.38 16.09 43.04
C PRO A 162 0.75 17.61 42.88
N GLU A 163 0.07 18.26 41.90
CA GLU A 163 -0.49 19.65 41.87
C GLU A 163 0.29 20.95 41.44
N VAL A 164 -0.27 21.57 40.36
CA VAL A 164 -0.47 23.02 39.96
C VAL A 164 0.79 23.91 39.78
N VAL A 165 1.03 24.63 38.66
CA VAL A 165 0.43 25.94 38.25
C VAL A 165 0.50 26.24 36.72
N VAL A 166 -0.68 26.64 36.22
CA VAL A 166 -1.14 27.46 35.06
C VAL A 166 -0.15 28.31 34.20
N GLY A 167 -0.38 28.24 32.86
CA GLY A 167 -0.21 29.30 31.84
C GLY A 167 0.84 29.00 30.74
N SER A 168 0.62 29.01 29.42
CA SER A 168 -0.41 29.62 28.56
C SER A 168 -0.33 29.14 27.08
N LYS A 169 -1.50 29.09 26.42
CA LYS A 169 -1.82 29.18 24.96
C LYS A 169 -1.57 27.99 23.99
N PRO A 170 -2.39 27.88 22.92
CA PRO A 170 -3.02 26.62 22.53
C PRO A 170 -2.44 26.02 21.25
N VAL A 171 -2.27 24.69 21.24
CA VAL A 171 -2.17 23.91 19.99
C VAL A 171 -3.03 22.66 20.16
N GLU A 172 -4.11 22.64 19.39
CA GLU A 172 -5.00 21.51 19.13
C GLU A 172 -4.20 20.38 18.45
N VAL A 173 -4.49 19.09 18.78
CA VAL A 173 -4.50 17.93 17.83
C VAL A 173 -4.51 16.55 18.57
N LYS A 174 -5.68 15.90 18.48
CA LYS A 174 -6.01 14.46 18.28
C LYS A 174 -5.67 13.38 19.34
N LYS A 175 -6.69 13.16 20.19
CA LYS A 175 -7.35 11.89 20.60
C LYS A 175 -6.66 10.53 20.34
N THR A 176 -6.37 9.87 21.46
CA THR A 176 -6.03 8.46 21.70
C THR A 176 -7.28 7.56 21.82
N GLU A 177 -8.11 7.41 20.78
CA GLU A 177 -9.43 6.73 20.87
C GLU A 177 -9.56 5.34 20.22
N ASN A 178 -8.50 4.75 19.65
CA ASN A 178 -8.67 3.60 18.73
C ASN A 178 -8.37 2.18 19.30
N VAL A 179 -8.25 2.02 20.63
CA VAL A 179 -8.05 0.69 21.25
C VAL A 179 -9.35 0.21 21.91
N LEU A 180 -9.77 -1.01 21.58
CA LEU A 180 -10.94 -1.69 22.15
C LEU A 180 -10.56 -3.01 22.81
N TYR A 181 -11.32 -3.41 23.81
CA TYR A 181 -11.18 -4.67 24.52
C TYR A 181 -12.45 -5.50 24.30
N ALA A 182 -12.30 -6.78 23.97
CA ALA A 182 -13.42 -7.68 23.74
C ALA A 182 -13.79 -8.40 25.05
N GLN A 183 -15.06 -8.31 25.44
CA GLN A 183 -15.64 -9.03 26.55
C GLN A 183 -16.59 -10.10 26.00
N PRO A 184 -16.43 -11.39 26.34
CA PRO A 184 -17.26 -12.46 25.79
C PRO A 184 -18.71 -12.35 26.24
N ILE A 185 -19.64 -12.59 25.32
CA ILE A 185 -21.10 -12.69 25.55
C ILE A 185 -21.64 -13.95 24.87
N THR A 186 -22.89 -14.32 25.14
CA THR A 186 -23.51 -15.59 24.72
C THR A 186 -23.27 -15.96 23.24
N ASN A 187 -23.32 -14.98 22.31
CA ASN A 187 -23.19 -15.21 20.87
C ASN A 187 -22.08 -14.37 20.19
N GLY A 188 -21.10 -13.88 20.94
CA GLY A 188 -20.02 -13.06 20.38
C GLY A 188 -19.28 -12.26 21.43
N PHE A 189 -19.04 -10.97 21.16
CA PHE A 189 -18.26 -10.09 22.04
C PHE A 189 -18.87 -8.70 22.17
N GLN A 190 -18.65 -8.07 23.32
CA GLN A 190 -18.85 -6.65 23.55
C GLN A 190 -17.50 -5.94 23.47
N LEU A 191 -17.40 -4.92 22.62
CA LEU A 191 -16.17 -4.15 22.42
C LEU A 191 -16.24 -2.86 23.21
N VAL A 192 -15.37 -2.72 24.21
CA VAL A 192 -15.33 -1.54 25.11
C VAL A 192 -14.06 -0.72 24.93
N ASN A 193 -14.16 0.59 25.10
CA ASN A 193 -13.00 1.50 25.06
C ASN A 193 -12.25 1.56 26.41
N THR A 194 -11.26 2.44 26.54
CA THR A 194 -10.47 2.65 27.77
C THR A 194 -11.26 3.31 28.92
N LYS A 195 -12.47 3.80 28.66
CA LYS A 195 -13.41 4.41 29.62
C LYS A 195 -14.59 3.47 29.95
N PRO A 196 -14.35 2.16 29.93
CA PRO A 196 -15.37 1.10 29.87
C PRO A 196 -16.66 1.32 29.07
N GLU A 197 -16.68 2.21 28.09
CA GLU A 197 -17.90 2.47 27.30
C GLU A 197 -18.02 1.45 26.17
N VAL A 198 -19.25 0.99 25.92
CA VAL A 198 -19.58 0.02 24.88
C VAL A 198 -19.59 0.71 23.52
N VAL A 199 -18.66 0.32 22.64
CA VAL A 199 -18.54 0.89 21.29
C VAL A 199 -19.29 0.03 20.26
N PHE A 200 -19.18 -1.30 20.36
CA PHE A 200 -19.93 -2.24 19.52
C PHE A 200 -20.35 -3.49 20.29
N GLN A 201 -21.46 -4.09 19.87
CA GLN A 201 -21.75 -5.50 20.11
C GLN A 201 -21.58 -6.26 18.81
N VAL A 202 -20.82 -7.35 18.85
CA VAL A 202 -20.49 -8.14 17.66
C VAL A 202 -20.91 -9.60 17.84
N LEU A 203 -21.44 -10.19 16.76
CA LEU A 203 -21.88 -11.58 16.71
C LEU A 203 -20.86 -12.42 15.96
N LYS A 204 -20.57 -13.61 16.49
CA LYS A 204 -19.64 -14.57 15.86
C LYS A 204 -20.22 -15.11 14.56
N THR A 205 -19.39 -15.20 13.54
CA THR A 205 -19.73 -15.86 12.26
C THR A 205 -18.99 -17.18 12.10
N ASN A 206 -19.33 -17.94 11.06
CA ASN A 206 -18.61 -19.15 10.68
C ASN A 206 -17.27 -18.86 9.98
N LEU A 207 -16.99 -17.59 9.66
CA LEU A 207 -15.73 -17.17 9.06
C LEU A 207 -14.75 -16.75 10.15
N LYS A 208 -13.51 -17.22 10.05
CA LYS A 208 -12.44 -16.88 10.99
C LYS A 208 -12.16 -15.38 10.93
N ASP A 209 -12.03 -14.77 12.11
CA ASP A 209 -11.71 -13.34 12.29
C ASP A 209 -12.70 -12.37 11.60
N VAL A 210 -13.97 -12.77 11.45
CA VAL A 210 -15.05 -11.94 10.94
C VAL A 210 -16.25 -12.02 11.88
N PHE A 211 -16.76 -10.85 12.26
CA PHE A 211 -17.92 -10.67 13.13
C PHE A 211 -18.95 -9.74 12.47
N VAL A 212 -20.22 -9.92 12.80
CA VAL A 212 -21.29 -9.01 12.37
C VAL A 212 -21.56 -8.00 13.48
N ILE A 213 -21.60 -6.72 13.15
CA ILE A 213 -21.97 -5.66 14.10
C ILE A 213 -23.49 -5.71 14.30
N LYS A 214 -23.90 -5.95 15.54
CA LYS A 214 -25.31 -5.96 15.92
C LYS A 214 -25.92 -4.56 15.72
N ASP A 215 -27.12 -4.52 15.16
CA ASP A 215 -27.94 -3.31 14.99
C ASP A 215 -27.34 -2.18 14.12
N LYS A 216 -26.26 -2.42 13.37
CA LYS A 216 -25.64 -1.42 12.47
C LYS A 216 -25.40 -1.87 11.02
N ASN A 217 -25.98 -3.01 10.59
CA ASN A 217 -25.83 -3.57 9.23
C ASN A 217 -24.40 -3.46 8.72
N GLY A 218 -23.47 -4.03 9.49
CA GLY A 218 -22.04 -3.87 9.29
C GLY A 218 -21.25 -5.07 9.76
N VAL A 219 -19.96 -5.08 9.43
CA VAL A 219 -19.03 -6.17 9.75
C VAL A 219 -17.78 -5.62 10.42
N ILE A 220 -17.26 -6.39 11.37
CA ILE A 220 -15.92 -6.21 11.92
C ILE A 220 -15.06 -7.39 11.47
N TYR A 221 -13.98 -7.11 10.77
CA TYR A 221 -13.08 -8.16 10.30
C TYR A 221 -11.61 -7.80 10.55
N LYS A 222 -10.80 -8.82 10.79
CA LYS A 222 -9.37 -8.65 10.97
C LYS A 222 -8.70 -8.47 9.62
N SER A 223 -7.92 -7.40 9.51
CA SER A 223 -7.09 -7.09 8.36
C SER A 223 -5.67 -6.86 8.86
N GLY A 224 -4.86 -7.92 8.82
CA GLY A 224 -3.51 -7.91 9.40
C GLY A 224 -3.55 -7.96 10.93
N SER A 225 -2.94 -6.97 11.59
CA SER A 225 -2.93 -6.82 13.06
C SER A 225 -4.15 -6.07 13.61
N SER A 226 -4.90 -5.38 12.74
CA SER A 226 -5.96 -4.46 13.12
C SER A 226 -7.33 -5.00 12.74
N TRP A 227 -8.37 -4.43 13.36
CA TRP A 227 -9.76 -4.77 13.08
C TRP A 227 -10.44 -3.59 12.40
N ILE A 228 -11.13 -3.87 11.30
CA ILE A 228 -11.85 -2.87 10.50
C ILE A 228 -13.33 -3.04 10.78
N ALA A 229 -13.99 -1.98 11.25
CA ALA A 229 -15.43 -1.90 11.37
C ALA A 229 -16.00 -1.14 10.17
N GLU A 230 -16.77 -1.83 9.33
CA GLU A 230 -17.55 -1.21 8.26
C GLU A 230 -19.04 -1.30 8.60
N TYR A 231 -19.71 -0.17 8.75
CA TYR A 231 -21.14 -0.12 9.05
C TYR A 231 -21.80 1.10 8.43
N ASN A 232 -23.12 1.07 8.36
CA ASN A 232 -23.88 2.21 7.86
C ASN A 232 -24.35 3.06 9.05
N LEU A 233 -24.07 4.36 8.99
CA LEU A 233 -24.54 5.33 9.98
C LEU A 233 -25.20 6.48 9.22
N GLU A 234 -26.48 6.76 9.53
CA GLU A 234 -27.24 7.86 8.91
C GLU A 234 -27.27 7.82 7.36
N GLY A 235 -27.29 6.61 6.78
CA GLY A 235 -27.33 6.41 5.33
C GLY A 235 -25.97 6.52 4.63
N ALA A 236 -24.89 6.81 5.36
CA ALA A 236 -23.53 6.83 4.83
C ALA A 236 -22.71 5.63 5.34
N LYS A 237 -21.89 5.06 4.45
CA LYS A 237 -20.93 4.01 4.83
C LYS A 237 -19.81 4.63 5.68
N LYS A 238 -19.62 4.12 6.89
CA LYS A 238 -18.53 4.49 7.80
C LYS A 238 -17.55 3.34 7.94
N THR A 239 -16.26 3.66 7.88
CA THR A 239 -15.17 2.71 8.06
C THR A 239 -14.24 3.23 9.15
N GLU A 240 -14.10 2.46 10.23
CA GLU A 240 -13.29 2.80 11.40
C GLU A 240 -12.32 1.65 11.70
N THR A 241 -11.09 2.00 12.09
CA THR A 241 -10.03 1.04 12.37
C THR A 241 -9.72 1.00 13.86
N TYR A 242 -9.71 -0.21 14.43
CA TYR A 242 -9.50 -0.46 15.85
C TYR A 242 -8.38 -1.46 16.09
N GLN A 243 -7.71 -1.33 17.23
CA GLN A 243 -6.95 -2.41 17.85
C GLN A 243 -7.86 -3.12 18.84
N ILE A 244 -8.42 -4.27 18.46
CA ILE A 244 -9.24 -5.07 19.36
C ILE A 244 -8.38 -6.15 20.01
N LYS A 245 -8.31 -6.10 21.34
CA LYS A 245 -7.73 -7.16 22.16
C LYS A 245 -8.84 -8.12 22.58
N PHE A 246 -8.78 -9.35 22.05
CA PHE A 246 -9.67 -10.45 22.41
C PHE A 246 -9.15 -11.23 23.61
#